data_AF-A0A7C5QM76-F1
#
_entry.id   AF-A0A7C5QM76-F1
#
_cell.length_a   1.000
_cell.length_b   1.000
_cell.length_c   1.000
_cell.angle_alpha   90.00
_cell.angle_beta   90.00
_cell.angle_gamma   90.00
#
_symmetry.space_group_name_H-M   'P 1'
#
loop_
_entity.id
_entity.type
_entity.pdbx_description
1 polymer ?
#
loop_
_entity_poly.entity_id
_entity_poly.type
_entity_poly.pdbx_seq_one_letter_code
_entity_poly.pdbx_strand_id
1 'polypeptide(L)' 'MFCEKVKEFLSQKGVPFVERDVIKDPQAFEELAKLGYLTTPVIVVDGQVVVGFNRKRLEQLLGL' A
#
# COMPACT_ATOMS: atom_id res chain seq x y z
N MET A 1 -11.05 4.19 5.85
CA MET A 1 -10.96 3.19 6.95
C MET A 1 -9.83 2.17 6.79
N PHE A 2 -9.52 1.62 5.60
CA PHE A 2 -8.41 0.64 5.47
C PHE A 2 -7.02 1.27 5.22
N CYS A 3 -6.94 2.45 4.58
CA CYS A 3 -5.65 3.14 4.37
C CYS A 3 -4.98 3.53 5.69
N GLU A 4 -5.73 4.00 6.70
CA GLU A 4 -5.17 4.38 8.00
C GLU A 4 -4.57 3.19 8.75
N LYS A 5 -5.21 2.02 8.72
CA LYS A 5 -4.66 0.80 9.35
C LYS A 5 -3.33 0.38 8.74
N VAL A 6 -3.18 0.49 7.42
CA VAL A 6 -1.92 0.22 6.72
C VAL A 6 -0.85 1.21 7.17
N LYS A 7 -1.16 2.51 7.19
CA LYS A 7 -0.21 3.56 7.61
C LYS A 7 0.23 3.35 9.05
N GLU A 8 -0.72 3.10 9.95
CA GLU A 8 -0.43 2.88 11.36
C GLU A 8 0.44 1.63 11.54
N PHE A 9 0.13 0.54 10.83
CA PHE A 9 0.94 -0.67 10.86
C PHE A 9 2.37 -0.43 10.39
N LEU A 10 2.56 0.24 9.24
CA LEU A 10 3.88 0.55 8.70
C LEU A 10 4.65 1.50 9.63
N SER A 11 3.97 2.51 10.18
CA SER A 11 4.55 3.47 11.12
C SER A 11 4.96 2.82 12.44
N GLN A 12 4.13 1.93 13.00
CA GLN A 12 4.47 1.18 14.23
C GLN A 12 5.67 0.27 14.02
N LYS A 13 5.84 -0.28 12.82
CA LYS A 13 6.99 -1.10 12.46
C LYS A 13 8.23 -0.28 12.08
N GLY A 14 8.14 1.05 12.05
CA GLY A 14 9.25 1.93 11.68
C GLY A 14 9.62 1.83 10.20
N VAL A 15 8.69 1.38 9.35
CA VAL A 15 8.94 1.21 7.92
C VAL A 15 8.69 2.54 7.22
N PRO A 16 9.66 3.08 6.46
CA PRO A 16 9.43 4.27 5.64
C PRO A 16 8.45 3.92 4.51
N PHE A 17 7.39 4.69 4.38
CA PHE A 17 6.41 4.54 3.30
C PHE A 17 6.04 5.89 2.71
N VAL A 18 5.65 5.88 1.43
CA VAL A 18 5.12 7.06 0.75
C VAL A 18 3.63 6.88 0.54
N GLU A 19 2.85 7.80 1.07
CA GLU A 19 1.43 7.85 0.82
C GLU A 19 1.15 8.51 -0.53
N ARG A 20 0.36 7.84 -1.37
CA ARG A 20 -0.17 8.38 -2.60
C ARG A 20 -1.68 8.27 -2.59
N ASP A 21 -2.35 9.42 -2.59
CA ASP A 21 -3.81 9.50 -2.59
C ASP A 21 -4.32 9.46 -4.02
N VAL A 22 -4.89 8.34 -4.45
CA VAL A 22 -5.43 8.16 -5.81
C VAL A 22 -6.64 9.06 -6.13
N ILE A 23 -7.26 9.68 -5.11
CA ILE A 23 -8.36 10.63 -5.31
C ILE A 23 -7.81 12.02 -5.63
N LYS A 24 -6.68 12.40 -5.02
CA LYS A 24 -6.06 13.71 -5.20
C LYS A 24 -4.96 13.72 -6.27
N ASP A 25 -4.33 12.57 -6.49
CA ASP A 25 -3.20 12.40 -7.38
C ASP A 25 -3.61 11.51 -8.56
N PRO A 26 -3.85 12.09 -9.74
CA PRO A 26 -4.25 11.33 -10.92
C PRO A 26 -3.14 10.40 -11.41
N GLN A 27 -1.85 10.70 -11.15
CA GLN A 27 -0.76 9.80 -11.51
C GLN A 27 -0.77 8.54 -10.64
N ALA A 28 -1.05 8.69 -9.33
CA ALA A 28 -1.22 7.55 -8.45
C ALA A 28 -2.38 6.64 -8.89
N PHE A 29 -3.47 7.23 -9.38
CA PHE A 29 -4.58 6.48 -9.95
C PHE A 29 -4.19 5.76 -11.26
N GLU A 30 -3.46 6.42 -12.16
CA GLU A 30 -2.96 5.79 -13.39
C GLU A 30 -2.03 4.62 -13.09
N GLU A 31 -1.11 4.77 -12.12
CA GLU A 31 -0.23 3.67 -11.70
C GLU A 31 -1.02 2.50 -11.11
N LEU A 32 -2.02 2.79 -10.27
CA LEU A 32 -2.93 1.77 -9.75
C LEU A 32 -3.67 1.03 -10.88
N ALA A 33 -4.17 1.78 -11.87
CA ALA A 33 -4.86 1.23 -13.04
C ALA A 33 -3.92 0.39 -13.92
N LYS A 34 -2.66 0.81 -14.10
CA LYS A 34 -1.63 0.02 -14.81
C LYS A 34 -1.31 -1.28 -14.11
N LEU A 35 -1.36 -1.31 -12.78
CA LEU A 35 -1.23 -2.53 -11.99
C LEU A 35 -2.45 -3.45 -12.13
N GLY A 36 -3.54 -3.00 -12.76
CA GLY A 36 -4.77 -3.76 -12.97
C GLY A 36 -5.68 -3.81 -11.75
N TYR A 37 -5.44 -2.96 -10.75
CA TYR A 37 -6.26 -2.89 -9.55
C TYR A 37 -7.15 -1.65 -9.58
N LEU A 38 -8.38 -1.80 -9.10
CA LEU A 38 -9.36 -0.72 -8.97
C LEU A 38 -9.83 -0.55 -7.51
N THR A 39 -9.22 -1.30 -6.60
CA THR A 39 -9.61 -1.36 -5.19
C THR A 39 -8.46 -0.92 -4.31
N THR A 40 -8.72 -0.03 -3.37
CA THR A 40 -7.75 0.46 -2.38
C THR A 40 -8.01 -0.15 -1.00
N PRO A 41 -7.00 -0.30 -0.13
CA PRO A 41 -5.60 0.10 -0.31
C PRO A 41 -4.80 -0.89 -1.17
N VAL A 42 -3.84 -0.39 -1.95
CA VAL A 42 -2.82 -1.21 -2.60
C VAL A 42 -1.46 -0.78 -2.09
N ILE A 43 -0.67 -1.74 -1.62
CA ILE A 43 0.68 -1.53 -1.10
C ILE A 43 1.65 -2.18 -2.08
N VAL A 44 2.66 -1.43 -2.50
CA VAL A 44 3.74 -1.97 -3.33
C VAL A 44 5.01 -1.98 -2.48
N VAL A 45 5.56 -3.16 -2.23
CA VAL A 45 6.80 -3.36 -1.46
C VAL A 45 7.79 -4.08 -2.37
N ASP A 46 8.89 -3.44 -2.71
CA ASP A 46 9.94 -4.01 -3.56
C ASP A 46 9.41 -4.60 -4.90
N GLY A 47 8.46 -3.89 -5.53
CA GLY A 47 7.79 -4.35 -6.76
C GLY A 47 6.70 -5.42 -6.55
N GLN A 48 6.52 -5.93 -5.33
CA GLN A 48 5.42 -6.84 -5.01
C GLN A 48 4.17 -6.07 -4.61
N VAL A 49 3.07 -6.37 -5.28
CA VAL A 49 1.78 -5.71 -5.03
C VAL A 49 0.95 -6.52 -4.03
N VAL A 50 0.48 -5.85 -2.98
CA VAL A 50 -0.45 -6.37 -1.98
C VAL A 50 -1.72 -5.55 -2.05
N VAL A 51 -2.82 -6.22 -2.39
CA VAL A 51 -4.14 -5.59 -2.41
C VAL A 51 -4.82 -5.80 -1.06
N GLY A 52 -5.38 -4.73 -0.51
CA GLY A 52 -6.01 -4.70 0.80
C GLY A 52 -5.01 -4.65 1.96
N PHE A 53 -5.52 -4.82 3.18
CA PHE A 53 -4.70 -4.90 4.38
C PHE A 53 -4.37 -6.36 4.70
N ASN A 54 -3.20 -6.84 4.26
CA ASN A 54 -2.73 -8.18 4.59
C ASN A 54 -1.47 -8.11 5.47
N ARG A 55 -1.68 -8.09 6.79
CA ARG A 55 -0.62 -7.99 7.78
C ARG A 55 0.47 -9.07 7.58
N LYS A 56 0.07 -10.33 7.42
CA LYS A 56 1.01 -11.45 7.26
C LYS A 56 1.87 -11.29 6.01
N ARG A 57 1.26 -10.87 4.89
CA ARG A 57 2.01 -10.62 3.65
C ARG A 57 2.95 -9.42 3.82
N LEU A 58 2.50 -8.34 4.45
CA LEU A 58 3.34 -7.18 4.72
C LEU A 58 4.55 -7.56 5.60
N GLU A 59 4.35 -8.31 6.69
CA GLU A 59 5.43 -8.80 7.55
C GLU A 59 6.44 -9.63 6.74
N GLN A 60 5.98 -10.55 5.90
CA GLN A 60 6.87 -11.32 5.02
C GLN A 60 7.64 -10.48 3.99
N LEU A 61 6.99 -9.48 3.39
CA LEU A 61 7.63 -8.60 2.39
C LEU A 61 8.64 -7.64 3.01
N LEU A 62 8.39 -7.22 4.25
CA LEU A 62 9.23 -6.29 4.99
C LEU A 62 10.33 -7.02 5.79
N GLY A 63 10.31 -8.36 5.82
CA GLY A 63 11.27 -9.17 6.57
C GLY A 63 11.11 -9.04 8.09
N LEU A 64 9.88 -8.81 8.57
CA LEU A 64 9.52 -8.65 9.99
C LEU A 64 9.00 -9.93 10.63
#